data_AF-A0A1E7XDP1-F1
#
_entry.id   AF-A0A1E7XDP1-F1
#
_cell.length_a   1.000
_cell.length_b   1.000
_cell.length_c   1.000
_cell.angle_alpha   90.00
_cell.angle_beta   90.00
_cell.angle_gamma   90.00
#
_symmetry.space_group_name_H-M   'P 1'
#
loop_
_entity.id
_entity.type
_entity.pdbx_description
1 polymer ?
#
loop_
_entity_poly.entity_id
_entity_poly.type
_entity_poly.pdbx_seq_one_letter_code
_entity_poly.pdbx_strand_id
1 'polypeptide(L)'
;MAEAKTAICFIDRREHMEIDGRYLKDLEPATRNLIKGDYPKSKVTDFICDHDLLKYQLMRVDGMVNSDVKQTQKISRRLTKAMQSDDYDIVDVNDNLAKSLTFGQRVSDAVARFGGSWGFIGVFTFVLVAWMCINALHLFGMHFDPYPFILLNLALSCIAAIQAPIIMMSQNRAADRDRMSSENDYHVNQKSEHELRILHAKLDNLTQNQLPHSLEIQKLEIEILGQIRTELDMIQRNQLGNPKSGLNGNPQQENENSSEKDS
;
A
#
# COMPACT_ATOMS: atom_id res chain seq x y z
N MET A 1 44.76 27.46 36.41
CA MET A 1 44.50 27.95 35.03
C MET A 1 44.73 26.77 34.12
N ALA A 2 43.67 26.18 33.56
CA ALA A 2 43.82 25.07 32.62
C ALA A 2 44.35 25.66 31.30
N GLU A 3 45.52 25.23 30.84
CA GLU A 3 46.06 25.61 29.55
C GLU A 3 45.06 25.21 28.45
N ALA A 4 44.59 26.19 27.68
CA ALA A 4 43.73 25.93 26.54
C ALA A 4 44.55 25.17 25.49
N LYS A 5 44.29 23.87 25.35
CA LYS A 5 44.91 23.06 24.31
C LYS A 5 44.39 23.52 22.96
N THR A 6 45.30 23.93 22.09
CA THR A 6 45.02 24.29 20.72
C THR A 6 45.53 23.19 19.79
N ALA A 7 44.80 22.97 18.70
CA ALA A 7 45.16 22.01 17.66
C ALA A 7 45.08 22.71 16.29
N ILE A 8 45.95 22.30 15.37
CA ILE A 8 45.96 22.85 14.01
C ILE A 8 45.01 22.02 13.15
N CYS A 9 44.02 22.66 12.55
CA CYS A 9 43.15 21.97 11.61
C CYS A 9 43.90 21.66 10.31
N PHE A 10 43.78 20.42 9.82
CA PHE A 10 44.53 19.99 8.64
C PHE A 10 44.02 20.60 7.32
N ILE A 11 42.79 21.17 7.30
CA ILE A 11 42.15 21.76 6.11
C ILE A 11 42.49 23.25 6.00
N ASP A 12 42.12 24.05 7.00
CA ASP A 12 42.33 25.50 6.97
C ASP A 12 43.73 25.95 7.49
N ARG A 13 44.49 25.03 8.10
CA ARG A 13 45.82 25.24 8.71
C ARG A 13 45.85 26.33 9.80
N ARG A 14 44.72 26.63 10.43
CA ARG A 14 44.64 27.59 11.54
C ARG A 14 44.65 26.86 12.88
N GLU A 15 45.09 27.57 13.92
CA GLU A 15 44.96 27.11 15.30
C GLU A 15 43.52 27.30 15.77
N HIS A 16 42.92 26.20 16.20
CA HIS A 16 41.60 26.15 16.82
C HIS A 16 41.71 25.60 18.23
N MET A 17 40.75 25.91 19.09
CA MET A 17 40.69 25.23 20.39
C MET A 17 40.36 23.76 20.16
N GLU A 18 40.96 22.86 20.94
CA GLU A 18 40.73 21.41 20.80
C GLU A 18 39.25 21.02 21.06
N ILE A 19 38.47 21.91 21.68
CA ILE A 19 37.02 21.79 21.87
C ILE A 19 36.19 22.10 20.62
N ASP A 20 36.75 22.79 19.63
CA ASP A 20 36.05 23.30 18.44
C ASP A 20 36.25 22.37 17.23
N GLY A 21 36.51 21.09 17.49
CA GLY A 21 36.77 20.11 16.46
C GLY A 21 37.02 18.71 16.99
N ARG A 22 37.33 17.79 16.08
CA ARG A 22 37.44 16.35 16.36
C ARG A 22 38.65 15.77 15.65
N TYR A 23 39.19 14.68 16.18
CA TYR A 23 40.20 13.89 15.48
C TYR A 23 39.57 12.91 14.50
N LEU A 24 40.24 12.62 13.39
CA LEU A 24 39.73 11.71 12.36
C LEU A 24 39.40 10.29 12.86
N LYS A 25 40.08 9.83 13.92
CA LYS A 25 39.80 8.54 14.58
C LYS A 25 38.42 8.46 15.22
N ASP A 26 37.90 9.60 15.70
CA ASP A 26 36.66 9.70 16.48
C ASP A 26 35.46 10.03 15.59
N LEU A 27 35.70 10.28 14.29
CA LEU A 27 34.67 10.49 13.28
C LEU A 27 34.02 9.18 12.84
N GLU A 28 32.74 9.25 12.49
CA GLU A 28 32.03 8.13 11.90
C GLU A 28 32.71 7.66 10.58
N PRO A 29 32.79 6.34 10.31
CA PRO A 29 33.55 5.83 9.17
C PRO A 29 33.14 6.42 7.82
N ALA A 30 31.85 6.70 7.62
CA ALA A 30 31.32 7.29 6.40
C ALA A 30 31.88 8.71 6.16
N THR A 31 31.81 9.58 7.16
CA THR A 31 32.34 10.95 7.10
C THR A 31 33.87 10.95 6.91
N ARG A 32 34.58 10.03 7.60
CA ARG A 32 36.03 9.85 7.46
C ARG A 32 36.43 9.43 6.04
N ASN A 33 35.66 8.54 5.42
CA ASN A 33 35.93 8.09 4.06
C ASN A 33 35.69 9.20 3.02
N LEU A 34 34.67 10.03 3.21
CA LEU A 34 34.45 11.23 2.39
C LEU A 34 35.65 12.18 2.47
N ILE A 35 36.11 12.49 3.68
CA ILE A 35 37.28 13.36 3.90
C ILE A 35 38.55 12.76 3.27
N LYS A 36 38.77 11.44 3.41
CA LYS A 36 39.91 10.76 2.78
C LYS A 36 39.85 10.71 1.26
N GLY A 37 38.66 10.79 0.67
CA GLY A 37 38.48 10.90 -0.78
C GLY A 37 39.10 12.19 -1.31
N ASP A 38 38.86 13.31 -0.64
CA ASP A 38 39.40 14.62 -1.01
C ASP A 38 40.86 14.81 -0.54
N TYR A 39 41.19 14.27 0.64
CA TYR A 39 42.51 14.39 1.28
C TYR A 39 43.14 13.02 1.56
N PRO A 40 43.67 12.33 0.54
CA PRO A 40 44.19 10.96 0.67
C PRO A 40 45.45 10.85 1.52
N LYS A 41 46.14 11.96 1.82
CA LYS A 41 47.33 12.01 2.69
C LYS A 41 47.00 12.22 4.17
N SER A 42 45.72 12.38 4.53
CA SER A 42 45.29 12.59 5.91
C SER A 42 45.52 11.34 6.79
N LYS A 43 46.05 11.56 7.98
CA LYS A 43 46.28 10.53 9.00
C LYS A 43 45.10 10.49 9.97
N VAL A 44 44.92 9.34 10.60
CA VAL A 44 43.81 9.12 11.57
C VAL A 44 43.97 9.98 12.84
N THR A 45 45.16 10.53 13.05
CA THR A 45 45.52 11.42 14.16
C THR A 45 45.36 12.90 13.82
N ASP A 46 44.95 13.24 12.59
CA ASP A 46 44.80 14.64 12.19
C ASP A 46 43.50 15.23 12.80
N PHE A 47 43.53 16.53 13.10
CA PHE A 47 42.43 17.28 13.71
C PHE A 47 41.66 18.08 12.66
N ILE A 48 40.34 18.03 12.69
CA ILE A 48 39.44 18.82 11.84
C ILE A 48 38.59 19.76 12.71
N CYS A 49 38.47 21.03 12.33
CA CYS A 49 37.59 21.99 13.00
C CYS A 49 36.13 21.70 12.65
N ASP A 50 35.21 22.08 13.55
CA ASP A 50 33.78 21.84 13.38
C ASP A 50 33.20 22.55 12.14
N HIS A 51 33.69 23.75 11.80
CA HIS A 51 33.29 24.47 10.59
C HIS A 51 33.52 23.66 9.31
N ASP A 52 34.73 23.10 9.13
CA ASP A 52 35.04 22.33 7.93
C ASP A 52 34.45 20.92 7.98
N LEU A 53 34.29 20.35 9.19
CA LEU A 53 33.60 19.08 9.38
C LEU A 53 32.11 19.16 9.01
N LEU A 54 31.45 20.27 9.32
CA LEU A 54 30.03 20.52 9.01
C LEU A 54 29.75 20.39 7.51
N LYS A 55 30.66 20.89 6.66
CA LYS A 55 30.54 20.73 5.20
C LYS A 55 30.45 19.25 4.78
N TYR A 56 31.30 18.40 5.37
CA TYR A 56 31.32 16.97 5.06
C TYR A 56 30.11 16.22 5.63
N GLN A 57 29.61 16.64 6.81
CA GLN A 57 28.37 16.10 7.38
C GLN A 57 27.15 16.45 6.50
N LEU A 58 27.04 17.69 6.01
CA LEU A 58 25.96 18.10 5.10
C LEU A 58 26.03 17.35 3.76
N MET A 59 27.22 17.17 3.18
CA MET A 59 27.41 16.37 1.96
C MET A 59 26.99 14.92 2.14
N ARG A 60 27.21 14.33 3.33
CA ARG A 60 26.76 12.98 3.65
C ARG A 60 25.24 12.89 3.69
N VAL A 61 24.56 13.82 4.38
CA VAL A 61 23.09 13.84 4.45
C VAL A 61 22.49 13.99 3.07
N ASP A 62 22.98 14.92 2.26
CA ASP A 62 22.46 15.13 0.91
C ASP A 62 22.62 13.88 0.04
N GLY A 63 23.77 13.20 0.14
CA GLY A 63 24.02 11.93 -0.52
C GLY A 63 23.04 10.83 -0.08
N MET A 64 22.81 10.72 1.22
CA MET A 64 21.86 9.78 1.82
C MET A 64 20.42 10.04 1.33
N VAL A 65 19.93 11.27 1.45
CA VAL A 65 18.58 11.69 1.01
C VAL A 65 18.39 11.44 -0.48
N ASN A 66 19.36 11.82 -1.32
CA ASN A 66 19.28 11.60 -2.77
C ASN A 66 19.28 10.12 -3.14
N SER A 67 20.00 9.27 -2.38
CA SER A 67 20.01 7.83 -2.60
C SER A 67 18.67 7.17 -2.23
N ASP A 68 18.04 7.62 -1.15
CA ASP A 68 16.76 7.14 -0.66
C ASP A 68 15.60 7.53 -1.57
N VAL A 69 15.61 8.77 -2.08
CA VAL A 69 14.65 9.22 -3.11
C VAL A 69 14.76 8.36 -4.36
N LYS A 70 15.98 8.08 -4.83
CA LYS A 70 16.22 7.22 -6.01
C LYS A 70 15.77 5.77 -5.79
N GLN A 71 16.03 5.20 -4.60
CA GLN A 71 15.58 3.85 -4.25
C GLN A 71 14.04 3.78 -4.22
N THR A 72 13.41 4.70 -3.52
CA THR A 72 11.95 4.78 -3.39
C THR A 72 11.30 4.91 -4.77
N GLN A 73 11.82 5.77 -5.64
CA GLN A 73 11.29 5.99 -6.98
C GLN A 73 11.43 4.75 -7.88
N LYS A 74 12.50 3.94 -7.73
CA LYS A 74 12.64 2.66 -8.43
C LYS A 74 11.59 1.64 -7.98
N ILE A 75 11.32 1.56 -6.67
CA ILE A 75 10.33 0.64 -6.10
C ILE A 75 8.93 1.04 -6.56
N SER A 76 8.57 2.32 -6.44
CA SER A 76 7.28 2.83 -6.91
C SER A 76 7.06 2.55 -8.39
N ARG A 77 8.07 2.75 -9.26
CA ARG A 77 7.93 2.44 -10.71
C ARG A 77 7.71 0.96 -10.99
N ARG A 78 8.41 0.06 -10.27
CA ARG A 78 8.22 -1.39 -10.42
C ARG A 78 6.81 -1.80 -9.97
N LEU A 79 6.36 -1.23 -8.86
CA LEU A 79 5.02 -1.47 -8.33
C LEU A 79 3.92 -0.95 -9.26
N THR A 80 4.02 0.29 -9.73
CA THR A 80 3.06 0.87 -10.69
C THR A 80 2.98 0.04 -11.96
N LYS A 81 4.11 -0.46 -12.49
CA LYS A 81 4.10 -1.36 -13.65
C LYS A 81 3.41 -2.69 -13.37
N ALA A 82 3.61 -3.28 -12.19
CA ALA A 82 2.98 -4.54 -11.81
C ALA A 82 1.47 -4.37 -11.56
N MET A 83 1.04 -3.23 -11.02
CA MET A 83 -0.38 -2.97 -10.76
C MET A 83 -1.15 -2.51 -12.02
N GLN A 84 -0.49 -1.79 -12.93
CA GLN A 84 -1.13 -1.29 -14.16
C GLN A 84 -1.43 -2.40 -15.17
N SER A 85 -0.80 -3.57 -15.05
CA SER A 85 -1.11 -4.73 -15.89
C SER A 85 -2.30 -5.56 -15.40
N ASP A 86 -2.72 -5.41 -14.15
CA ASP A 86 -3.81 -6.18 -13.54
C ASP A 86 -5.11 -5.39 -13.56
N ASP A 87 -5.67 -5.16 -14.75
CA ASP A 87 -6.99 -4.57 -14.91
C ASP A 87 -8.04 -5.39 -14.13
N TYR A 88 -8.99 -4.70 -13.50
CA TYR A 88 -9.98 -5.29 -12.61
C TYR A 88 -11.21 -5.66 -13.42
N ASP A 89 -11.10 -6.70 -14.25
CA ASP A 89 -12.26 -7.24 -14.96
C ASP A 89 -13.11 -8.06 -13.97
N ILE A 90 -14.21 -7.46 -13.50
CA ILE A 90 -15.23 -8.20 -12.74
C ILE A 90 -15.97 -9.08 -13.73
N VAL A 91 -15.57 -10.35 -13.81
CA VAL A 91 -16.28 -11.34 -14.62
C VAL A 91 -17.60 -11.68 -13.92
N ASP A 92 -18.71 -11.14 -14.44
CA ASP A 92 -20.03 -11.61 -14.04
C ASP A 92 -20.32 -12.97 -14.69
N VAL A 93 -20.16 -14.02 -13.89
CA VAL A 93 -20.40 -15.42 -14.29
C VAL A 93 -21.86 -15.63 -14.70
N ASN A 94 -22.82 -14.94 -14.06
CA ASN A 94 -24.24 -15.10 -14.35
C ASN A 94 -24.63 -14.48 -15.70
N ASP A 95 -24.06 -13.32 -16.05
CA ASP A 95 -24.35 -12.66 -17.33
C ASP A 95 -23.79 -13.46 -18.52
N ASN A 96 -22.57 -13.98 -18.38
CA ASN A 96 -21.98 -14.88 -19.39
C ASN A 96 -22.78 -16.18 -19.55
N LEU A 97 -23.28 -16.73 -18.43
CA LEU A 97 -24.08 -17.95 -18.48
C LEU A 97 -25.47 -17.72 -19.06
N ALA A 98 -26.10 -16.58 -18.78
CA ALA A 98 -27.41 -16.23 -19.33
C ALA A 98 -27.39 -16.09 -20.87
N LYS A 99 -26.29 -15.56 -21.42
CA LYS A 99 -26.10 -15.37 -22.87
C LYS A 99 -25.87 -16.67 -23.64
N SER A 100 -25.47 -17.75 -22.97
CA SER A 100 -25.16 -19.05 -23.61
C SER A 100 -26.32 -20.06 -23.59
N LEU A 101 -27.48 -19.71 -23.01
CA LEU A 101 -28.62 -20.63 -22.89
C LEU A 101 -29.34 -20.85 -24.22
N THR A 102 -29.49 -22.13 -24.59
CA THR A 102 -30.32 -22.53 -25.75
C THR A 102 -31.81 -22.47 -25.42
N PHE A 103 -32.66 -22.42 -26.47
CA PHE A 103 -34.12 -22.39 -26.30
C PHE A 103 -34.65 -23.60 -25.50
N GLY A 104 -34.15 -24.81 -25.78
CA GLY A 104 -34.55 -26.02 -25.06
C GLY A 104 -34.20 -25.97 -23.57
N GLN A 105 -33.03 -25.43 -23.22
CA GLN A 105 -32.61 -25.28 -21.82
C GLN A 105 -33.49 -24.28 -21.07
N ARG A 106 -33.90 -23.17 -21.72
CA ARG A 106 -34.84 -22.20 -21.15
C ARG A 106 -36.19 -22.82 -20.83
N VAL A 107 -36.71 -23.66 -21.73
CA VAL A 107 -37.99 -24.36 -21.50
C VAL A 107 -37.86 -25.38 -20.37
N SER A 108 -36.80 -26.18 -20.34
CA SER A 108 -36.55 -27.14 -19.25
C SER A 108 -36.43 -26.47 -17.89
N ASP A 109 -35.77 -25.31 -17.79
CA ASP A 109 -35.71 -24.51 -16.56
C ASP A 109 -37.08 -24.02 -16.11
N ALA A 110 -37.89 -23.51 -17.05
CA ALA A 110 -39.24 -23.04 -16.74
C ALA A 110 -40.12 -24.19 -16.24
N VAL A 111 -40.05 -25.36 -16.88
CA VAL A 111 -40.81 -26.56 -16.49
C VAL A 111 -40.35 -27.09 -15.13
N ALA A 112 -39.04 -27.17 -14.87
CA ALA A 112 -38.51 -27.60 -13.58
C ALA A 112 -38.91 -26.64 -12.44
N ARG A 113 -38.86 -25.31 -12.67
CA ARG A 113 -39.30 -24.30 -11.70
C ARG A 113 -40.79 -24.37 -11.41
N PHE A 114 -41.61 -24.61 -12.44
CA PHE A 114 -43.06 -24.74 -12.28
C PHE A 114 -43.43 -26.03 -11.54
N GLY A 115 -42.83 -27.16 -11.95
CA GLY A 115 -43.07 -28.47 -11.33
C GLY A 115 -42.57 -28.58 -9.88
N GLY A 116 -41.55 -27.80 -9.51
CA GLY A 116 -41.03 -27.74 -8.13
C GLY A 116 -41.80 -26.80 -7.19
N SER A 117 -42.86 -26.14 -7.64
CA SER A 117 -43.64 -25.21 -6.81
C SER A 117 -44.63 -25.94 -5.90
N TRP A 118 -44.73 -25.49 -4.64
CA TRP A 118 -45.72 -25.96 -3.68
C TRP A 118 -47.17 -25.80 -4.18
N GLY A 119 -47.47 -24.76 -4.96
CA GLY A 119 -48.79 -24.54 -5.53
C GLY A 119 -49.15 -25.55 -6.62
N PHE A 120 -48.17 -25.95 -7.44
CA PHE A 120 -48.37 -26.97 -8.48
C PHE A 120 -48.72 -28.33 -7.86
N ILE A 121 -47.99 -28.71 -6.80
CA ILE A 121 -48.25 -29.97 -6.07
C ILE A 121 -49.69 -30.01 -5.53
N GLY A 122 -50.17 -28.93 -4.92
CA GLY A 122 -51.54 -28.85 -4.40
C GLY A 122 -52.63 -28.99 -5.49
N VAL A 123 -52.49 -28.25 -6.60
CA VAL A 123 -53.43 -28.34 -7.73
C VAL A 123 -53.37 -29.72 -8.39
N PHE A 124 -52.17 -30.28 -8.57
CA PHE A 124 -51.98 -31.58 -9.18
C PHE A 124 -52.63 -32.70 -8.35
N THR A 125 -52.41 -32.70 -7.02
CA THR A 125 -53.09 -33.64 -6.11
C THR A 125 -54.60 -33.47 -6.15
N PHE A 126 -55.11 -32.23 -6.16
CA PHE A 126 -56.55 -31.97 -6.26
C PHE A 126 -57.16 -32.55 -7.54
N VAL A 127 -56.50 -32.34 -8.69
CA VAL A 127 -56.95 -32.89 -9.98
C VAL A 127 -56.97 -34.43 -9.97
N LEU A 128 -55.97 -35.07 -9.38
CA LEU A 128 -55.95 -36.54 -9.24
C LEU A 128 -57.11 -37.04 -8.39
N VAL A 129 -57.34 -36.43 -7.22
CA VAL A 129 -58.46 -36.78 -6.34
C VAL A 129 -59.80 -36.56 -7.04
N ALA A 130 -59.97 -35.42 -7.73
CA ALA A 130 -61.18 -35.13 -8.50
C ALA A 130 -61.41 -36.16 -9.61
N TRP A 131 -60.37 -36.55 -10.36
CA TRP A 131 -60.45 -37.60 -11.39
C TRP A 131 -60.90 -38.94 -10.81
N MET A 132 -60.33 -39.35 -9.67
CA MET A 132 -60.72 -40.57 -8.98
C MET A 132 -62.18 -40.51 -8.51
N CYS A 133 -62.61 -39.40 -7.90
CA CYS A 133 -63.99 -39.21 -7.44
C CYS A 133 -65.00 -39.25 -8.60
N ILE A 134 -64.73 -38.57 -9.72
CA ILE A 134 -65.60 -38.55 -10.90
C ILE A 134 -65.78 -39.96 -11.48
N ASN A 135 -64.69 -40.72 -11.61
CA ASN A 135 -64.73 -42.09 -12.16
C ASN A 135 -65.29 -43.12 -11.17
N ALA A 136 -65.06 -42.96 -9.86
CA ALA A 136 -65.58 -43.87 -8.84
C ALA A 136 -67.08 -43.68 -8.56
N LEU A 137 -67.58 -42.45 -8.58
CA LEU A 137 -69.00 -42.12 -8.34
C LEU A 137 -69.86 -42.24 -9.61
N HIS A 138 -69.25 -42.59 -10.74
CA HIS A 138 -69.92 -42.80 -12.01
C HIS A 138 -70.81 -41.61 -12.42
N LEU A 139 -70.31 -40.39 -12.17
CA LEU A 139 -71.11 -39.15 -12.18
C LEU A 139 -71.75 -38.82 -13.54
N PHE A 140 -71.29 -39.46 -14.62
CA PHE A 140 -71.79 -39.31 -15.99
C PHE A 140 -72.34 -40.60 -16.62
N GLY A 141 -72.53 -41.67 -15.84
CA GLY A 141 -73.09 -42.95 -16.34
C GLY A 141 -72.21 -43.71 -17.35
N MET A 142 -70.98 -43.25 -17.61
CA MET A 142 -69.99 -43.89 -18.48
C MET A 142 -68.74 -44.31 -17.68
N HIS A 143 -68.28 -45.54 -17.89
CA HIS A 143 -67.07 -46.10 -17.25
C HIS A 143 -65.83 -45.70 -18.05
N PHE A 144 -65.38 -44.45 -17.91
CA PHE A 144 -64.23 -43.95 -18.67
C PHE A 144 -62.89 -44.53 -18.16
N ASP A 145 -62.71 -44.62 -16.84
CA ASP A 145 -61.51 -45.21 -16.21
C ASP A 145 -61.90 -45.96 -14.90
N PRO A 146 -62.50 -47.16 -14.98
CA PRO A 146 -62.88 -47.93 -13.79
C PRO A 146 -61.66 -48.40 -12.97
N TYR A 147 -61.86 -48.62 -11.67
CA TYR A 147 -60.83 -49.15 -10.77
C TYR A 147 -60.24 -50.45 -11.36
N PRO A 148 -58.92 -50.55 -11.61
CA PRO A 148 -57.80 -49.87 -10.93
C PRO A 148 -57.18 -48.63 -11.63
N PHE A 149 -57.93 -47.87 -12.44
CA PHE A 149 -57.49 -46.61 -13.09
C PHE A 149 -56.28 -46.75 -14.04
N ILE A 150 -56.45 -47.50 -15.14
CA ILE A 150 -55.35 -47.81 -16.07
C ILE A 150 -54.89 -46.58 -16.86
N LEU A 151 -55.82 -45.69 -17.24
CA LEU A 151 -55.49 -44.51 -18.05
C LEU A 151 -54.74 -43.48 -17.20
N LEU A 152 -55.18 -43.27 -15.96
CA LEU A 152 -54.48 -42.41 -15.01
C LEU A 152 -53.05 -42.91 -14.75
N ASN A 153 -52.87 -44.21 -14.54
CA ASN A 153 -51.55 -44.80 -14.34
C ASN A 153 -50.63 -44.63 -15.56
N LEU A 154 -51.17 -44.81 -16.77
CA LEU A 154 -50.41 -44.61 -18.01
C LEU A 154 -49.97 -43.14 -18.15
N ALA A 155 -50.87 -42.19 -17.90
CA ALA A 155 -50.58 -40.77 -17.97
C ALA A 155 -49.51 -40.35 -16.95
N LEU A 156 -49.65 -40.77 -15.69
CA LEU A 156 -48.67 -40.49 -14.63
C LEU A 156 -47.28 -41.06 -14.98
N SER A 157 -47.23 -42.28 -15.52
CA SER A 157 -45.96 -42.91 -15.93
C SER A 157 -45.28 -42.14 -17.06
N CYS A 158 -46.05 -41.68 -18.06
CA CYS A 158 -45.52 -40.88 -19.16
C CYS A 158 -44.99 -39.52 -18.67
N ILE A 159 -45.74 -38.85 -17.79
CA ILE A 159 -45.32 -37.58 -17.17
C ILE A 159 -44.03 -37.77 -16.38
N ALA A 160 -43.95 -38.80 -15.53
CA ALA A 160 -42.77 -39.10 -14.73
C ALA A 160 -41.54 -39.41 -15.61
N ALA A 161 -41.73 -40.18 -16.70
CA ALA A 161 -40.66 -40.53 -17.63
C ALA A 161 -40.04 -39.30 -18.31
N ILE A 162 -40.85 -38.29 -18.65
CA ILE A 162 -40.36 -37.03 -19.24
C ILE A 162 -39.79 -36.10 -18.16
N GLN A 163 -40.31 -36.13 -16.93
CA GLN A 163 -39.83 -35.29 -15.84
C GLN A 163 -38.40 -35.63 -15.42
N ALA A 164 -38.05 -36.91 -15.29
CA ALA A 164 -36.72 -37.33 -14.84
C ALA A 164 -35.55 -36.69 -15.63
N PRO A 165 -35.51 -36.72 -16.98
CA PRO A 165 -34.44 -36.08 -17.74
C PRO A 165 -34.50 -34.54 -17.69
N ILE A 166 -35.69 -33.93 -17.60
CA ILE A 166 -35.80 -32.47 -17.44
C ILE A 166 -35.20 -32.02 -16.11
N ILE A 167 -35.51 -32.74 -15.03
CA ILE A 167 -34.94 -32.52 -13.70
C ILE A 167 -33.43 -32.70 -13.75
N MET A 168 -32.94 -33.81 -14.34
CA MET A 168 -31.50 -34.07 -14.48
C MET A 168 -30.78 -32.98 -15.29
N MET A 169 -31.37 -32.50 -16.39
CA MET A 169 -30.83 -31.38 -17.17
C MET A 169 -30.83 -30.06 -16.39
N SER A 170 -31.80 -29.82 -15.51
CA SER A 170 -31.80 -28.65 -14.63
C SER A 170 -30.75 -28.73 -13.53
N GLN A 171 -30.55 -29.92 -12.96
CA GLN A 171 -29.52 -30.18 -11.96
C GLN A 171 -28.12 -30.06 -12.55
N ASN A 172 -27.86 -30.64 -13.73
CA ASN A 172 -26.55 -30.53 -14.38
C ASN A 172 -26.18 -29.06 -14.64
N ARG A 173 -27.15 -28.24 -15.04
CA ARG A 173 -26.95 -26.80 -15.27
C ARG A 173 -26.73 -26.02 -13.98
N ALA A 174 -27.41 -26.38 -12.90
CA ALA A 174 -27.14 -25.80 -11.58
C ALA A 174 -25.70 -26.14 -11.14
N ALA A 175 -25.27 -27.40 -11.31
CA ALA A 175 -23.90 -27.82 -11.00
C ALA A 175 -22.85 -27.11 -11.87
N ASP A 176 -23.13 -26.90 -13.16
CA ASP A 176 -22.24 -26.16 -14.06
C ASP A 176 -22.09 -24.69 -13.61
N ARG A 177 -23.19 -24.05 -13.20
CA ARG A 177 -23.17 -22.69 -12.63
C ARG A 177 -22.35 -22.63 -11.35
N ASP A 178 -22.59 -23.56 -10.43
CA ASP A 178 -21.88 -23.62 -9.15
C ASP A 178 -20.38 -23.86 -9.37
N ARG A 179 -20.02 -24.69 -10.35
CA ARG A 179 -18.62 -24.92 -10.74
C ARG A 179 -17.95 -23.65 -11.25
N MET A 180 -18.57 -22.92 -12.17
CA MET A 180 -17.99 -21.67 -12.70
C MET A 180 -17.93 -20.57 -11.64
N SER A 181 -18.92 -20.47 -10.75
CA SER A 181 -18.87 -19.54 -9.62
C SER A 181 -17.69 -19.87 -8.71
N SER A 182 -17.52 -21.15 -8.37
CA SER A 182 -16.41 -21.61 -7.53
C SER A 182 -15.04 -21.37 -8.18
N GLU A 183 -14.91 -21.58 -9.49
CA GLU A 183 -13.69 -21.27 -10.25
C GLU A 183 -13.39 -19.77 -10.24
N ASN A 184 -14.40 -18.92 -10.45
CA ASN A 184 -14.25 -17.48 -10.36
C ASN A 184 -13.83 -17.03 -8.94
N ASP A 185 -14.48 -17.55 -7.91
CA ASP A 185 -14.13 -17.27 -6.50
C ASP A 185 -12.69 -17.71 -6.19
N TYR A 186 -12.26 -18.86 -6.72
CA TYR A 186 -10.89 -19.33 -6.61
C TYR A 186 -9.89 -18.37 -7.27
N HIS A 187 -10.18 -17.86 -8.46
CA HIS A 187 -9.33 -16.87 -9.13
C HIS A 187 -9.27 -15.54 -8.38
N VAL A 188 -10.40 -15.05 -7.87
CA VAL A 188 -10.46 -13.83 -7.04
C VAL A 188 -9.64 -14.01 -5.76
N ASN A 189 -9.72 -15.17 -5.11
CA ASN A 189 -8.96 -15.46 -3.91
C ASN A 189 -7.45 -15.53 -4.17
N GLN A 190 -7.02 -16.19 -5.25
CA GLN A 190 -5.60 -16.20 -5.65
C GLN A 190 -5.09 -14.79 -5.97
N LYS A 191 -5.89 -13.96 -6.65
CA LYS A 191 -5.53 -12.56 -6.94
C LYS A 191 -5.39 -11.75 -5.64
N SER A 192 -6.34 -11.91 -4.72
CA SER A 192 -6.30 -11.26 -3.41
C SER A 192 -5.07 -11.69 -2.59
N GLU A 193 -4.69 -12.96 -2.62
CA GLU A 193 -3.48 -13.46 -1.96
C GLU A 193 -2.21 -12.83 -2.59
N HIS A 194 -2.17 -12.69 -3.91
CA HIS A 194 -1.06 -12.03 -4.60
C HIS A 194 -0.92 -10.56 -4.21
N GLU A 195 -2.03 -9.81 -4.19
CA GLU A 195 -2.07 -8.42 -3.75
C GLU A 195 -1.63 -8.27 -2.29
N LEU A 196 -2.09 -9.15 -1.41
CA LEU A 196 -1.67 -9.18 0.00
C LEU A 196 -0.15 -9.41 0.12
N ARG A 197 0.42 -10.32 -0.66
CA ARG A 197 1.87 -10.58 -0.68
C ARG A 197 2.66 -9.34 -1.13
N ILE A 198 2.16 -8.61 -2.13
CA ILE A 198 2.76 -7.34 -2.58
C ILE A 198 2.70 -6.29 -1.47
N LEU A 199 1.55 -6.16 -0.79
CA LEU A 199 1.41 -5.24 0.34
C LEU A 199 2.37 -5.57 1.49
N HIS A 200 2.53 -6.85 1.82
CA HIS A 200 3.51 -7.30 2.81
C HIS A 200 4.94 -6.95 2.39
N ALA A 201 5.33 -7.23 1.15
CA ALA A 201 6.66 -6.85 0.65
C ALA A 201 6.90 -5.33 0.72
N LYS A 202 5.87 -4.50 0.51
CA LYS A 202 5.95 -3.05 0.69
C LYS A 202 6.13 -2.67 2.16
N LEU A 203 5.38 -3.29 3.07
CA LEU A 203 5.49 -3.06 4.51
C LEU A 203 6.89 -3.43 5.03
N ASP A 204 7.41 -4.57 4.61
CA ASP A 204 8.76 -5.02 4.97
C ASP A 204 9.81 -4.05 4.44
N ASN A 205 9.66 -3.57 3.20
CA ASN A 205 10.57 -2.59 2.63
C ASN A 205 10.57 -1.25 3.40
N LEU A 206 9.40 -0.74 3.76
CA LEU A 206 9.30 0.48 4.59
C LEU A 206 9.96 0.26 5.96
N THR A 207 9.71 -0.90 6.56
CA THR A 207 10.23 -1.25 7.89
C THR A 207 11.75 -1.37 7.89
N GLN A 208 12.32 -2.00 6.87
CA GLN A 208 13.74 -2.34 6.84
C GLN A 208 14.62 -1.27 6.21
N ASN A 209 14.13 -0.51 5.22
CA ASN A 209 14.94 0.50 4.54
C ASN A 209 14.69 1.92 5.05
N GLN A 210 13.43 2.32 5.31
CA GLN A 210 13.13 3.73 5.62
C GLN A 210 13.27 4.09 7.10
N LEU A 211 12.85 3.21 8.03
CA LEU A 211 13.01 3.48 9.47
C LEU A 211 14.46 3.71 9.90
N PRO A 212 15.46 2.86 9.56
CA PRO A 212 16.83 3.11 9.98
C PRO A 212 17.40 4.38 9.37
N HIS A 213 17.07 4.69 8.11
CA HIS A 213 17.52 5.91 7.45
C HIS A 213 16.96 7.17 8.14
N SER A 214 15.69 7.14 8.52
CA SER A 214 15.04 8.23 9.27
C SER A 214 15.70 8.46 10.64
N LEU A 215 16.15 7.39 11.31
CA LEU A 215 16.84 7.47 12.59
C LEU A 215 18.27 8.00 12.43
N GLU A 216 18.96 7.66 11.34
CA GLU A 216 20.31 8.14 11.05
C GLU A 216 20.30 9.65 10.75
N ILE A 217 19.32 10.13 9.96
CA ILE A 217 19.13 11.56 9.73
C ILE A 217 18.86 12.31 11.05
N GLN A 218 17.96 11.80 11.90
CA GLN A 218 17.66 12.41 13.21
C GLN A 218 18.87 12.45 14.14
N LYS A 219 19.71 11.40 14.15
CA LYS A 219 20.96 11.40 14.92
C LYS A 219 21.92 12.49 14.44
N LEU A 220 22.03 12.68 13.13
CA LEU A 220 22.90 13.72 12.58
C LEU A 220 22.35 15.12 12.86
N GLU A 221 21.02 15.31 12.87
CA GLU A 221 20.39 16.57 13.28
C GLU A 221 20.75 16.94 14.72
N ILE A 222 20.75 15.97 15.64
CA ILE A 222 21.19 16.17 17.02
C ILE A 222 22.70 16.52 17.08
N GLU A 223 23.54 15.88 16.26
CA GLU A 223 24.98 16.17 16.19
C GLU A 223 25.24 17.61 15.71
N ILE A 224 24.55 18.04 14.65
CA ILE A 224 24.67 19.41 14.09
C ILE A 224 24.12 20.45 15.07
N LEU A 225 22.97 20.20 15.72
CA LEU A 225 22.43 21.09 16.75
C LEU A 225 23.40 21.22 17.94
N GLY A 226 24.10 20.14 18.27
CA GLY A 226 25.18 20.15 19.25
C GLY A 226 26.30 21.13 18.87
N GLN A 227 26.79 21.04 17.63
CA GLN A 227 27.85 21.92 17.11
C GLN A 227 27.42 23.40 17.01
N ILE A 228 26.20 23.67 16.53
CA ILE A 228 25.67 25.04 16.47
C ILE A 228 25.58 25.64 17.87
N ARG A 229 25.15 24.85 18.87
CA ARG A 229 25.07 25.31 20.25
C ARG A 229 26.45 25.65 20.81
N THR A 230 27.46 24.81 20.57
CA THR A 230 28.82 25.09 21.03
C THR A 230 29.38 26.35 20.38
N GLU A 231 29.18 26.53 19.07
CA GLU A 231 29.58 27.73 18.33
C GLU A 231 28.91 29.00 18.88
N LEU A 232 27.60 28.93 19.16
CA LEU A 232 26.88 30.04 19.80
C LEU A 232 27.43 30.37 21.19
N ASP A 233 27.71 29.36 22.01
CA ASP A 233 28.31 29.54 23.34
C ASP A 233 29.72 30.18 23.25
N MET A 234 30.50 29.86 22.21
CA MET A 234 31.81 30.47 21.97
C MET A 234 31.70 31.93 21.56
N ILE A 235 30.81 32.25 20.61
CA ILE A 235 30.56 33.63 20.17
C ILE A 235 30.09 34.47 21.36
N GLN A 236 29.18 33.94 22.15
CA GLN A 236 28.64 34.65 23.31
C GLN A 236 29.71 34.88 24.38
N ARG A 237 30.60 33.91 24.65
CA ARG A 237 31.75 34.11 25.53
C ARG A 237 32.76 35.13 25.01
N ASN A 238 33.05 35.15 23.70
CA ASN A 238 33.96 36.13 23.10
C ASN A 238 33.37 37.56 23.13
N GLN A 239 32.06 37.70 22.99
CA GLN A 239 31.39 39.00 23.14
C GLN A 239 31.35 39.49 24.60
N LEU A 240 31.21 38.58 25.57
CA LEU A 240 31.26 38.90 27.00
C LEU A 240 32.69 39.09 27.55
N GLY A 241 33.72 38.72 26.78
CA GLY A 241 35.13 38.73 27.19
C GLY A 241 35.95 39.98 26.84
N ASN A 242 35.41 40.96 26.09
CA ASN A 242 36.17 42.17 25.69
C ASN A 242 35.57 43.49 26.21
N PRO A 243 35.92 43.95 27.43
CA PRO A 243 35.57 45.29 27.92
C PRO A 243 36.49 46.44 27.46
N LYS A 244 37.40 46.24 26.48
CA LYS A 244 38.41 47.27 26.15
C LYS A 244 38.65 47.44 24.65
N SER A 245 37.66 47.95 23.93
CA SER A 245 37.89 48.56 22.60
C SER A 245 36.86 49.64 22.28
N GLY A 246 36.71 50.62 23.18
CA GLY A 246 35.74 51.69 23.00
C GLY A 246 36.13 52.97 23.72
N LEU A 247 37.37 53.47 23.53
CA LEU A 247 37.78 54.83 23.88
C LEU A 247 39.03 55.21 23.09
N ASN A 248 38.88 55.46 21.79
CA ASN A 248 39.78 56.37 21.09
C ASN A 248 39.00 57.06 19.98
N GLY A 249 38.24 58.08 20.37
CA GLY A 249 37.61 59.02 19.43
C GLY A 249 38.34 60.36 19.55
N ASN A 250 38.99 60.78 18.48
CA ASN A 250 39.31 62.20 18.24
C ASN A 250 38.89 62.52 16.79
N PRO A 251 38.50 63.77 16.51
CA PRO A 251 37.27 64.05 15.79
C PRO A 251 37.53 64.80 14.48
N GLN A 252 36.82 64.47 13.42
CA GLN A 252 36.70 65.29 12.22
C GLN A 252 35.49 64.80 11.44
N GLN A 253 34.42 65.60 11.45
CA GLN A 253 33.96 66.40 10.31
C GLN A 253 33.05 65.60 9.37
N GLU A 254 31.75 65.84 9.47
CA GLU A 254 30.99 66.43 8.36
C GLU A 254 29.65 66.97 8.88
N ASN A 255 29.56 68.30 8.86
CA ASN A 255 28.29 69.04 8.76
C ASN A 255 27.66 68.69 7.40
N GLU A 256 26.33 68.56 7.34
CA GLU A 256 25.43 69.55 6.70
C GLU A 256 24.06 68.94 6.37
N ASN A 257 23.05 69.79 6.52
CA ASN A 257 21.72 69.75 5.90
C ASN A 257 20.68 68.72 6.37
N SER A 258 19.84 69.17 7.28
CA SER A 258 18.39 69.03 7.12
C SER A 258 17.69 70.34 7.50
N SER A 259 17.78 71.30 6.59
CA SER A 259 16.79 72.36 6.47
C SER A 259 15.47 71.76 5.99
N GLU A 260 14.41 72.05 6.73
CA GLU A 260 13.21 72.68 6.18
C GLU A 260 12.25 71.81 5.36
N LYS A 261 11.11 71.50 6.00
CA LYS A 261 9.73 71.43 5.45
C LYS A 261 8.84 70.72 6.48
N ASP A 262 7.62 71.14 6.78
CA ASP A 262 6.84 72.33 6.49
C ASP A 262 5.54 72.12 7.30
N SER A 263 5.03 73.20 7.89
CA SER A 263 3.62 73.41 8.31
C SER A 263 3.02 72.57 9.46
#